data_AF-A0A519HD27-F1
#
_entry.id   AF-A0A519HD27-F1
#
_cell.length_a   1.000
_cell.length_b   1.000
_cell.length_c   1.000
_cell.angle_alpha   90.00
_cell.angle_beta   90.00
_cell.angle_gamma   90.00
#
_symmetry.space_group_name_H-M   'P 1'
#
loop_
_entity.id
_entity.type
_entity.pdbx_description
1 polymer ?
#
loop_
_entity_poly.entity_id
_entity_poly.type
_entity_poly.pdbx_seq_one_letter_code
_entity_poly.pdbx_strand_id
1 'polypeptide(L)'
;MPQDNRLLIAIGAGLAIVAAVVLALFFSSGRDKDAGPPPAAQGGLTVNVADAPELNTTRELRCFVNGQFIGMATLTDCARRNGLATDALDVGIDETGALAAAPTAAFAPPPSLPPVELTEVEKPVIADEPTQPQPTVQPASGSACLRHTGSDWRSLSSNMSLNACVQALYAGTCVRPGEALYGRWGETTLRLVPRRVEQSPDNNRFRTLVEQDRGCQFPGLR
;
A
#
# COMPACT_ATOMS: atom_id res chain seq x y z
N MET A 1 57.26 31.42 50.16
CA MET A 1 57.00 30.05 49.65
C MET A 1 55.81 30.13 48.70
N PRO A 2 55.98 30.02 47.38
CA PRO A 2 54.87 30.12 46.42
C PRO A 2 54.34 28.72 46.05
N GLN A 3 53.51 28.17 46.93
CA GLN A 3 52.53 27.10 46.68
C GLN A 3 51.23 27.70 47.23
N ASP A 4 50.13 27.80 46.48
CA ASP A 4 49.07 26.79 46.60
C ASP A 4 48.03 26.85 45.47
N ASN A 5 48.17 27.71 44.46
CA ASN A 5 47.13 27.81 43.41
C ASN A 5 47.16 26.65 42.41
N ARG A 6 48.35 26.09 42.13
CA ARG A 6 48.48 24.92 41.23
C ARG A 6 47.93 23.65 41.89
N LEU A 7 48.04 23.52 43.21
CA LEU A 7 47.48 22.41 43.96
C LEU A 7 45.95 22.47 43.94
N LEU A 8 45.37 23.65 44.16
CA LEU A 8 43.92 23.86 44.08
C LEU A 8 43.36 23.58 42.67
N ILE A 9 44.07 23.99 41.62
CA ILE A 9 43.68 23.70 40.22
C ILE A 9 43.77 22.19 39.94
N ALA A 10 44.81 21.51 40.41
CA ALA A 10 44.97 20.07 40.22
C ALA A 10 43.87 19.26 40.94
N ILE A 11 43.51 19.66 42.16
CA ILE A 11 42.42 19.03 42.93
C ILE A 11 41.06 19.27 42.25
N GLY A 12 40.80 20.51 41.79
CA GLY A 12 39.56 20.85 41.10
C GLY A 12 39.39 20.10 39.77
N ALA A 13 40.46 19.99 38.99
CA ALA A 13 40.45 19.24 37.73
C ALA A 13 40.19 17.74 37.95
N GLY A 14 40.79 17.14 38.99
CA GLY A 14 40.55 15.75 39.36
C GLY A 14 39.09 15.48 39.71
N LEU A 15 38.48 16.36 40.52
CA LEU A 15 37.07 16.23 40.91
C LEU A 15 36.11 16.34 39.71
N ALA A 16 36.38 17.24 38.76
CA ALA A 16 35.55 17.40 37.58
C ALA A 16 35.55 16.14 36.69
N ILE A 17 36.71 15.49 36.51
CA ILE A 17 36.83 14.26 35.71
C ILE A 17 36.07 13.12 36.37
N VAL A 18 36.20 12.96 37.69
CA VAL A 18 35.49 11.92 38.44
C VAL A 18 33.97 12.12 38.34
N ALA A 19 33.48 13.36 38.48
CA ALA A 19 32.05 13.66 38.33
C ALA A 19 31.53 13.34 36.92
N ALA A 20 32.29 13.64 35.87
CA ALA A 20 31.93 13.33 34.49
C ALA A 20 31.83 11.82 34.24
N VAL A 21 32.76 11.03 34.78
CA VAL A 21 32.75 9.56 34.66
C VAL A 21 31.54 8.97 35.38
N VAL A 22 31.22 9.44 36.59
CA VAL A 22 30.05 8.97 37.35
C VAL A 22 28.75 9.29 36.61
N LEU A 23 28.62 10.50 36.05
CA LEU A 23 27.46 10.88 35.24
C LEU A 23 27.35 10.01 33.98
N ALA A 24 28.46 9.76 33.29
CA ALA A 24 28.48 8.91 32.10
C ALA A 24 28.01 7.48 32.41
N LEU A 25 28.46 6.89 33.53
CA LEU A 25 28.01 5.57 33.97
C LEU A 25 26.52 5.55 34.34
N PHE A 26 26.01 6.60 34.98
CA PHE A 26 24.58 6.73 35.31
C PHE A 26 23.70 6.87 34.06
N PHE A 27 24.14 7.59 33.03
CA PHE A 27 23.36 7.72 31.78
C PHE A 27 23.53 6.54 30.83
N SER A 28 24.63 5.77 30.93
CA SER A 28 24.85 4.59 30.09
C SER A 28 24.11 3.34 30.56
N SER A 29 23.76 3.23 31.85
CA SER A 29 23.08 2.06 32.42
C SER A 29 21.60 1.89 32.00
N GLY A 30 21.05 2.84 31.24
CA GLY A 30 19.69 2.77 30.70
C GLY A 30 19.58 2.27 29.25
N ARG A 31 20.69 1.90 28.59
CA ARG A 31 20.74 1.64 27.15
C ARG A 31 20.85 0.18 26.73
N ASP A 32 20.55 -0.75 27.63
CA ASP A 32 20.38 -2.17 27.32
C ASP A 32 18.95 -2.60 27.69
N LYS A 33 18.01 -2.32 26.79
CA LYS A 33 16.72 -2.99 26.73
C LYS A 33 16.53 -3.50 25.32
N ASP A 34 16.76 -4.80 25.19
CA ASP A 34 16.20 -5.70 24.19
C ASP A 34 16.06 -5.10 22.79
N ALA A 35 17.13 -5.23 21.99
CA ALA A 35 17.01 -5.27 20.54
C ALA A 35 16.38 -6.61 20.12
N GLY A 36 15.16 -6.89 20.59
CA GLY A 36 14.25 -7.78 19.90
C GLY A 36 13.83 -7.14 18.58
N PRO A 37 13.58 -7.93 17.52
CA PRO A 37 13.14 -7.37 16.24
C PRO A 37 11.89 -6.48 16.45
N PRO A 38 11.76 -5.36 15.71
CA PRO A 38 10.67 -4.41 15.89
C PRO A 38 9.31 -5.08 15.68
N PRO A 39 8.23 -4.62 16.32
CA PRO A 39 6.90 -5.26 16.30
C PRO A 39 6.28 -5.45 14.91
N ALA A 40 6.84 -4.79 13.88
CA ALA A 40 6.52 -5.06 12.48
C ALA A 40 6.88 -6.50 12.03
N ALA A 41 7.75 -7.21 12.75
CA ALA A 41 8.06 -8.63 12.51
C ALA A 41 7.11 -9.60 13.21
N GLN A 42 6.21 -9.13 14.09
CA GLN A 42 5.25 -9.95 14.85
C GLN A 42 3.79 -9.69 14.43
N GLY A 43 3.53 -8.69 13.59
CA GLY A 43 2.19 -8.25 13.19
C GLY A 43 1.77 -8.66 11.78
N GLY A 44 2.28 -9.77 11.24
CA GLY A 44 1.69 -10.38 10.05
C GLY A 44 0.53 -11.27 10.48
N LEU A 45 -0.67 -11.10 9.91
CA LEU A 45 -1.72 -12.11 10.00
C LEU A 45 -1.22 -13.36 9.27
N THR A 46 -0.54 -14.25 9.99
CA THR A 46 -0.17 -15.56 9.49
C THR A 46 -1.43 -16.42 9.52
N VAL A 47 -2.07 -16.57 8.36
CA VAL A 47 -3.12 -17.58 8.18
C VAL A 47 -2.44 -18.95 8.23
N ASN A 48 -2.45 -19.57 9.41
CA ASN A 48 -1.93 -20.91 9.60
C ASN A 48 -2.94 -21.90 9.00
N VAL A 49 -2.80 -22.22 7.71
CA VAL A 49 -3.67 -23.17 6.98
C VAL A 49 -3.60 -24.57 7.60
N ALA A 50 -2.58 -24.86 8.39
CA ALA A 50 -2.45 -26.12 9.13
C ALA A 50 -3.51 -26.28 10.25
N ASP A 51 -4.11 -25.19 10.74
CA ASP A 51 -5.15 -25.20 11.78
C ASP A 51 -6.55 -24.89 11.22
N ALA A 52 -6.73 -24.93 9.89
CA ALA A 52 -8.06 -24.87 9.32
C ALA A 52 -8.76 -26.22 9.59
N PRO A 53 -9.87 -26.27 10.35
CA PRO A 53 -10.66 -27.48 10.41
C PRO A 53 -11.13 -27.76 8.98
N GLU A 54 -10.83 -28.95 8.47
CA GLU A 54 -11.31 -29.36 7.15
C GLU A 54 -12.80 -29.01 7.03
N LEU A 55 -13.14 -28.28 5.97
CA LEU A 55 -14.50 -27.91 5.64
C LEU A 55 -15.28 -29.21 5.41
N ASN A 56 -15.89 -29.73 6.48
CA ASN A 56 -16.74 -30.90 6.40
C ASN A 56 -18.00 -30.49 5.64
N THR A 57 -18.01 -30.78 4.34
CA THR A 57 -19.09 -30.46 3.39
C THR A 57 -20.43 -31.10 3.77
N THR A 58 -20.42 -32.09 4.67
CA THR A 58 -21.59 -32.81 5.17
C THR A 58 -22.17 -32.25 6.48
N ARG A 59 -21.50 -31.29 7.14
CA ARG A 59 -22.05 -30.69 8.37
C ARG A 59 -23.19 -29.73 8.04
N GLU A 60 -24.29 -29.89 8.76
CA GLU A 60 -25.39 -28.93 8.70
C GLU A 60 -25.03 -27.64 9.44
N LEU A 61 -25.17 -26.52 8.74
CA LEU A 61 -24.88 -25.18 9.20
C LEU A 61 -26.16 -24.34 9.18
N ARG A 62 -26.19 -23.25 9.96
CA ARG A 62 -27.32 -22.32 9.95
C ARG A 62 -27.36 -21.58 8.61
N CYS A 63 -28.41 -21.80 7.83
CA CYS A 63 -28.57 -21.19 6.53
C CYS A 63 -29.33 -19.86 6.61
N PHE A 64 -28.76 -18.83 5.98
CA PHE A 64 -29.35 -17.51 5.87
C PHE A 64 -29.54 -17.16 4.40
N VAL A 65 -30.73 -16.69 4.02
CA VAL A 65 -31.03 -16.20 2.68
C VAL A 65 -31.56 -14.78 2.79
N ASN A 66 -30.94 -13.84 2.07
CA ASN A 66 -31.22 -12.40 2.20
C ASN A 66 -31.11 -11.87 3.65
N GLY A 67 -30.22 -12.47 4.46
CA GLY A 67 -30.03 -12.11 5.87
C GLY A 67 -31.05 -12.74 6.84
N GLN A 68 -32.00 -13.56 6.37
CA GLN A 68 -32.98 -14.24 7.21
C GLN A 68 -32.63 -15.72 7.41
N PHE A 69 -32.70 -16.22 8.65
CA PHE A 69 -32.47 -17.63 8.97
C PHE A 69 -33.62 -18.49 8.44
N ILE A 70 -33.30 -19.51 7.64
CA ILE A 70 -34.28 -20.40 7.01
C ILE A 70 -34.21 -21.86 7.49
N GLY A 71 -33.21 -22.19 8.31
CA GLY A 71 -33.04 -23.54 8.87
C GLY A 71 -31.59 -24.03 8.83
N MET A 72 -31.38 -25.28 9.22
CA MET A 72 -30.09 -25.97 9.09
C MET A 72 -30.00 -26.61 7.70
N ALA A 73 -28.88 -26.44 7.01
CA ALA A 73 -28.63 -27.06 5.71
C ALA A 73 -27.12 -27.25 5.49
N THR A 74 -26.72 -28.12 4.55
CA THR A 74 -25.32 -28.23 4.14
C THR A 74 -24.82 -26.93 3.51
N LEU A 75 -23.51 -26.73 3.47
CA LEU A 75 -22.91 -25.53 2.85
C LEU A 75 -23.36 -25.39 1.38
N THR A 76 -23.35 -26.50 0.64
CA THR A 76 -23.74 -26.57 -0.77
C THR A 76 -25.22 -26.23 -0.97
N ASP A 77 -26.12 -26.79 -0.14
CA ASP A 77 -27.55 -26.51 -0.24
C ASP A 77 -27.89 -25.06 0.13
N CYS A 78 -27.21 -24.51 1.12
CA CYS A 78 -27.41 -23.12 1.50
C CYS A 78 -26.91 -22.14 0.43
N ALA A 79 -25.77 -22.42 -0.19
CA ALA A 79 -25.24 -21.61 -1.28
C ALA A 79 -26.19 -21.60 -2.50
N ARG A 80 -26.72 -22.76 -2.89
CA ARG A 80 -27.73 -22.85 -3.97
C ARG A 80 -28.96 -22.01 -3.69
N ARG A 81 -29.48 -22.03 -2.46
CA ARG A 81 -30.65 -21.24 -2.06
C ARG A 81 -30.38 -19.73 -2.03
N ASN A 82 -29.12 -19.33 -1.88
CA ASN A 82 -28.67 -17.94 -2.02
C ASN A 82 -28.42 -17.52 -3.47
N GLY A 83 -28.64 -18.40 -4.46
CA GLY A 83 -28.37 -18.11 -5.87
C GLY A 83 -26.88 -18.11 -6.21
N LEU A 84 -26.02 -18.61 -5.32
CA LEU A 84 -24.62 -18.84 -5.63
C LEU A 84 -24.56 -20.11 -6.50
N ALA A 85 -24.14 -19.95 -7.76
CA ALA A 85 -23.92 -21.08 -8.65
C ALA A 85 -22.84 -21.97 -8.02
N THR A 86 -23.20 -23.19 -7.63
CA THR A 86 -22.27 -24.17 -7.05
C THR A 86 -21.46 -24.90 -8.12
N ASP A 87 -21.61 -24.53 -9.39
CA ASP A 87 -20.84 -25.08 -10.49
C ASP A 87 -19.52 -24.32 -10.61
N ALA A 88 -18.48 -24.87 -9.99
CA ALA A 88 -17.04 -24.84 -10.31
C ALA A 88 -16.41 -23.69 -11.14
N LEU A 89 -16.92 -22.45 -11.10
CA LEU A 89 -16.30 -21.27 -11.69
C LEU A 89 -16.48 -20.13 -10.67
N ASP A 90 -15.47 -19.60 -10.00
CA ASP A 90 -14.30 -18.88 -10.54
C ASP A 90 -13.16 -18.87 -9.49
N VAL A 91 -12.88 -20.03 -8.90
CA VAL A 91 -11.68 -20.28 -8.08
C VAL A 91 -11.32 -21.75 -8.32
N GLY A 92 -10.21 -22.04 -9.02
CA GLY A 92 -9.83 -23.39 -9.47
C GLY A 92 -9.57 -24.40 -8.35
N ILE A 93 -10.64 -24.80 -7.67
CA ILE A 93 -10.71 -25.79 -6.62
C ILE A 93 -11.73 -26.80 -7.09
N ASP A 94 -11.26 -28.00 -7.44
CA ASP A 94 -12.15 -29.10 -7.79
C ASP A 94 -12.83 -29.68 -6.53
N GLU A 95 -13.75 -30.62 -6.73
CA GLU A 95 -14.51 -31.28 -5.66
C GLU A 95 -13.62 -31.99 -4.61
N THR A 96 -12.31 -32.12 -4.87
CA THR A 96 -11.32 -32.73 -3.98
C THR A 96 -10.53 -31.71 -3.15
N GLY A 97 -10.73 -30.41 -3.35
CA GLY A 97 -10.06 -29.36 -2.59
C GLY A 97 -8.61 -29.07 -3.03
N ALA A 98 -8.19 -29.57 -4.19
CA ALA A 98 -6.85 -29.34 -4.74
C ALA A 98 -6.83 -28.10 -5.64
N LEU A 99 -5.80 -27.26 -5.49
CA LEU A 99 -5.55 -26.11 -6.36
C LEU A 99 -5.06 -26.61 -7.73
N ALA A 100 -5.97 -26.78 -8.68
CA ALA A 100 -5.63 -27.04 -10.07
C ALA A 100 -5.72 -25.73 -10.86
N ALA A 101 -4.66 -24.92 -10.82
CA ALA A 101 -4.51 -23.85 -11.80
C ALA A 101 -4.31 -24.49 -13.18
N ALA A 102 -5.30 -24.37 -14.06
CA ALA A 102 -5.16 -24.78 -15.46
C ALA A 102 -4.06 -23.92 -16.13
N PRO A 103 -3.02 -24.53 -16.75
CA PRO A 103 -2.02 -23.80 -17.51
C PRO A 103 -2.57 -23.53 -18.91
N THR A 104 -3.60 -22.70 -19.04
CA THR A 104 -4.11 -22.25 -20.35
C THR A 104 -4.35 -20.75 -20.34
N ALA A 105 -3.30 -19.99 -20.01
CA ALA A 105 -3.22 -18.56 -20.26
C ALA A 105 -1.95 -18.23 -21.06
N ALA A 106 -1.74 -18.92 -22.18
CA ALA A 106 -0.89 -18.50 -23.31
C ALA A 106 -0.99 -19.55 -24.42
N PHE A 107 -0.99 -19.11 -25.69
CA PHE A 107 -0.91 -19.93 -26.92
C PHE A 107 -2.20 -20.31 -27.67
N ALA A 108 -3.28 -19.53 -27.57
CA ALA A 108 -4.18 -19.38 -28.72
C ALA A 108 -3.84 -18.08 -29.44
N PRO A 109 -3.38 -18.10 -30.72
CA PRO A 109 -3.26 -16.87 -31.49
C PRO A 109 -4.66 -16.25 -31.65
N PRO A 110 -4.78 -14.91 -31.59
CA PRO A 110 -6.07 -14.25 -31.80
C PRO A 110 -6.58 -14.58 -33.22
N PRO A 111 -7.90 -14.81 -33.40
CA PRO A 111 -8.45 -15.06 -34.72
C PRO A 111 -8.22 -13.87 -35.64
N SER A 112 -7.81 -14.14 -36.88
CA SER A 112 -7.60 -13.13 -37.91
C SER A 112 -8.92 -12.44 -38.27
N LEU A 113 -8.94 -11.11 -38.19
CA LEU A 113 -10.03 -10.28 -38.70
C LEU A 113 -10.16 -10.46 -40.22
N PRO A 114 -11.39 -10.47 -40.77
CA PRO A 114 -11.60 -10.56 -42.21
C PRO A 114 -10.99 -9.36 -42.94
N PRO A 115 -10.45 -9.54 -44.17
CA PRO A 115 -9.82 -8.46 -44.90
C PRO A 115 -10.86 -7.41 -45.26
N VAL A 116 -10.64 -6.18 -44.78
CA VAL A 116 -11.30 -5.00 -45.33
C VAL A 116 -10.69 -4.77 -46.70
N GLU A 117 -11.50 -4.83 -47.76
CA GLU A 117 -11.11 -4.32 -49.08
C GLU A 117 -10.71 -2.86 -48.93
N LEU A 118 -9.39 -2.62 -48.93
CA LEU A 118 -8.80 -1.31 -49.11
C LEU A 118 -9.14 -0.87 -50.54
N THR A 119 -10.27 -0.17 -50.67
CA THR A 119 -10.49 0.69 -51.82
C THR A 119 -9.38 1.73 -51.77
N GLU A 120 -8.46 1.62 -52.72
CA GLU A 120 -7.41 2.60 -52.99
C GLU A 120 -8.07 3.93 -53.32
N VAL A 121 -8.20 4.79 -52.31
CA VAL A 121 -8.50 6.21 -52.52
C VAL A 121 -7.16 6.89 -52.72
N GLU A 122 -6.93 7.19 -53.99
CA GLU A 122 -5.85 8.00 -54.52
C GLU A 122 -5.49 9.18 -53.59
N LYS A 123 -4.20 9.27 -53.31
CA LYS A 123 -3.56 10.28 -52.49
C LYS A 123 -3.51 11.61 -53.24
N PRO A 124 -4.11 12.71 -52.76
CA PRO A 124 -3.68 14.03 -53.19
C PRO A 124 -2.44 14.41 -52.39
N VAL A 125 -1.35 14.68 -53.09
CA VAL A 125 -0.22 15.45 -52.60
C VAL A 125 -0.69 16.91 -52.39
N ILE A 126 0.06 17.66 -51.55
CA ILE A 126 0.02 19.11 -51.20
C ILE A 126 -0.44 19.27 -49.72
N ALA A 127 0.27 19.90 -48.78
CA ALA A 127 1.49 20.72 -48.72
C ALA A 127 2.09 20.65 -47.29
N ASP A 128 3.34 21.10 -47.14
CA ASP A 128 4.03 21.34 -45.87
C ASP A 128 3.22 22.24 -44.90
N GLU A 129 2.95 21.73 -43.70
CA GLU A 129 2.65 22.51 -42.49
C GLU A 129 3.38 21.86 -41.29
N PRO A 130 3.80 22.65 -40.28
CA PRO A 130 4.81 22.24 -39.33
C PRO A 130 4.30 21.16 -38.38
N THR A 131 5.11 20.10 -38.24
CA THR A 131 4.99 19.02 -37.26
C THR A 131 4.60 19.55 -35.88
N GLN A 132 3.32 19.38 -35.51
CA GLN A 132 2.96 19.36 -34.10
C GLN A 132 3.58 18.09 -33.49
N PRO A 133 4.32 18.18 -32.36
CA PRO A 133 4.80 16.99 -31.69
C PRO A 133 3.60 16.18 -31.22
N GLN A 134 3.38 15.04 -31.87
CA GLN A 134 2.41 14.04 -31.46
C GLN A 134 2.73 13.63 -30.01
N PRO A 135 1.79 13.75 -29.07
CA PRO A 135 2.05 13.33 -27.70
C PRO A 135 2.35 11.83 -27.72
N THR A 136 3.59 11.49 -27.39
CA THR A 136 3.97 10.13 -27.03
C THR A 136 3.13 9.74 -25.83
N VAL A 137 2.12 8.89 -26.04
CA VAL A 137 1.39 8.25 -24.95
C VAL A 137 2.37 7.30 -24.29
N GLN A 138 3.15 7.80 -23.32
CA GLN A 138 3.92 6.93 -22.45
C GLN A 138 2.93 5.98 -21.77
N PRO A 139 3.15 4.65 -21.80
CA PRO A 139 2.39 3.76 -20.95
C PRO A 139 2.63 4.22 -19.51
N ALA A 140 1.60 4.73 -18.86
CA ALA A 140 1.67 5.06 -17.45
C ALA A 140 1.87 3.73 -16.72
N SER A 141 3.12 3.40 -16.37
CA SER A 141 3.41 2.31 -15.44
C SER A 141 2.86 2.75 -14.09
N GLY A 142 1.60 2.39 -13.84
CA GLY A 142 0.98 2.61 -12.55
C GLY A 142 1.60 1.69 -11.50
N SER A 143 1.45 2.08 -10.25
CA SER A 143 1.90 1.32 -9.08
C SER A 143 0.70 1.06 -8.16
N ALA A 144 0.90 0.17 -7.20
CA ALA A 144 -0.10 -0.07 -6.17
C ALA A 144 -0.36 1.21 -5.36
N CYS A 145 -1.63 1.56 -5.16
CA CYS A 145 -2.05 2.68 -4.33
C CYS A 145 -2.67 2.15 -3.04
N LEU A 146 -2.07 2.48 -1.90
CA LEU A 146 -2.51 2.00 -0.59
C LEU A 146 -2.89 3.18 0.31
N ARG A 147 -3.95 3.00 1.10
CA ARG A 147 -4.37 3.91 2.16
C ARG A 147 -3.95 3.36 3.52
N HIS A 148 -3.39 4.20 4.38
CA HIS A 148 -3.15 3.84 5.77
C HIS A 148 -4.43 4.04 6.59
N THR A 149 -4.91 3.00 7.27
CA THR A 149 -6.10 3.06 8.14
C THR A 149 -5.84 2.33 9.45
N GLY A 150 -5.87 3.05 10.58
CA GLY A 150 -5.53 2.47 11.87
C GLY A 150 -4.04 2.09 11.91
N SER A 151 -3.77 0.79 11.90
CA SER A 151 -2.42 0.20 11.85
C SER A 151 -2.10 -0.52 10.53
N ASP A 152 -3.04 -0.56 9.59
CA ASP A 152 -2.94 -1.38 8.39
C ASP A 152 -2.92 -0.57 7.09
N TRP A 153 -2.42 -1.21 6.04
CA TRP A 153 -2.44 -0.71 4.67
C TRP A 153 -3.56 -1.40 3.88
N ARG A 154 -4.48 -0.61 3.33
CA ARG A 154 -5.56 -1.09 2.47
C ARG A 154 -5.30 -0.73 1.02
N SER A 155 -5.33 -1.72 0.14
CA SER A 155 -5.19 -1.51 -1.30
C SER A 155 -6.42 -0.84 -1.89
N LEU A 156 -6.21 0.23 -2.66
CA LEU A 156 -7.23 0.89 -3.48
C LEU A 156 -7.14 0.45 -4.95
N SER A 157 -5.92 0.20 -5.42
CA SER A 157 -5.63 -0.31 -6.77
C SER A 157 -4.22 -0.90 -6.80
N SER A 158 -3.99 -1.89 -7.67
CA SER A 158 -2.67 -2.45 -7.95
C SER A 158 -1.91 -1.73 -9.07
N ASN A 159 -2.62 -0.93 -9.89
CA ASN A 159 -2.05 -0.25 -11.04
C ASN A 159 -2.73 1.11 -11.21
N MET A 160 -2.14 2.15 -10.63
CA MET A 160 -2.66 3.52 -10.67
C MET A 160 -1.52 4.52 -10.86
N SER A 161 -1.75 5.62 -11.59
CA SER A 161 -0.77 6.71 -11.67
C SER A 161 -0.64 7.43 -10.32
N LEU A 162 0.50 8.10 -10.09
CA LEU A 162 0.72 8.85 -8.85
C LEU A 162 -0.38 9.89 -8.61
N ASN A 163 -0.74 10.65 -9.64
CA ASN A 163 -1.77 11.69 -9.55
C ASN A 163 -3.15 11.12 -9.22
N ALA A 164 -3.53 10.00 -9.85
CA ALA A 164 -4.79 9.32 -9.55
C ALA A 164 -4.80 8.77 -8.11
N CYS A 165 -3.66 8.27 -7.61
CA CYS A 165 -3.55 7.80 -6.23
C CYS A 165 -3.74 8.93 -5.21
N VAL A 166 -3.13 10.10 -5.46
CA VAL A 166 -3.31 11.29 -4.61
C VAL A 166 -4.77 11.74 -4.59
N GLN A 167 -5.43 11.78 -5.76
CA GLN A 167 -6.86 12.12 -5.82
C GLN A 167 -7.73 11.10 -5.06
N ALA A 168 -7.53 9.80 -5.30
CA ALA A 168 -8.30 8.74 -4.63
C ALA A 168 -8.09 8.69 -3.10
N LEU A 169 -6.91 9.07 -2.62
CA LEU A 169 -6.60 9.09 -1.20
C LEU A 169 -7.15 10.33 -0.49
N TYR A 170 -7.03 11.51 -1.09
CA TYR A 170 -7.08 12.78 -0.35
C TYR A 170 -8.07 13.81 -0.87
N ALA A 171 -8.67 13.62 -2.05
CA ALA A 171 -9.61 14.60 -2.60
C ALA A 171 -10.82 14.79 -1.65
N GLY A 172 -11.17 16.05 -1.39
CA GLY A 172 -12.26 16.41 -0.48
C GLY A 172 -11.93 16.25 1.01
N THR A 173 -10.70 15.87 1.37
CA THR A 173 -10.29 15.70 2.77
C THR A 173 -9.30 16.79 3.18
N CYS A 174 -9.66 17.60 4.16
CA CYS A 174 -8.74 18.56 4.79
C CYS A 174 -8.26 18.03 6.15
N VAL A 175 -6.98 18.21 6.43
CA VAL A 175 -6.35 17.85 7.72
C VAL A 175 -6.07 19.08 8.56
N ARG A 176 -6.20 18.95 9.88
CA ARG A 176 -5.89 20.04 10.82
C ARG A 176 -4.40 20.15 11.06
N PRO A 177 -3.91 21.31 11.54
CA PRO A 177 -2.53 21.43 12.03
C PRO A 177 -2.23 20.37 13.10
N GLY A 178 -1.12 19.66 12.94
CA GLY A 178 -0.71 18.56 13.83
C GLY A 178 -1.25 17.18 13.43
N GLU A 179 -2.21 17.11 12.52
CA GLU A 179 -2.69 15.85 11.94
C GLU A 179 -2.02 15.58 10.58
N ALA A 180 -1.93 14.29 10.22
CA ALA A 180 -1.52 13.88 8.90
C ALA A 180 -2.22 12.58 8.50
N LEU A 181 -2.61 12.48 7.23
CA LEU A 181 -3.08 11.22 6.64
C LEU A 181 -1.99 10.64 5.76
N TYR A 182 -1.88 9.31 5.75
CA TYR A 182 -0.80 8.60 5.07
C TYR A 182 -1.36 7.65 4.00
N GLY A 183 -0.55 7.49 2.96
CA GLY A 183 -0.82 6.71 1.78
C GLY A 183 0.48 6.21 1.18
N ARG A 184 0.41 5.28 0.24
CA ARG A 184 1.56 4.79 -0.52
C ARG A 184 1.23 4.68 -2.00
N TRP A 185 2.20 5.01 -2.83
CA TRP A 185 2.20 4.76 -4.25
C TRP A 185 3.46 3.96 -4.61
N GLY A 186 3.29 2.65 -4.81
CA GLY A 186 4.41 1.70 -4.82
C GLY A 186 5.22 1.80 -3.52
N GLU A 187 6.51 2.09 -3.65
CA GLU A 187 7.41 2.32 -2.52
C GLU A 187 7.40 3.76 -1.98
N THR A 188 6.76 4.69 -2.68
CA THR A 188 6.73 6.10 -2.28
C THR A 188 5.66 6.33 -1.21
N THR A 189 6.06 6.85 -0.05
CA THR A 189 5.13 7.27 0.99
C THR A 189 4.54 8.63 0.64
N LEU A 190 3.23 8.75 0.71
CA LEU A 190 2.48 9.98 0.53
C LEU A 190 1.90 10.42 1.88
N ARG A 191 1.98 11.71 2.17
CA ARG A 191 1.43 12.29 3.38
C ARG A 191 0.64 13.55 3.07
N LEU A 192 -0.64 13.55 3.42
CA LEU A 192 -1.45 14.77 3.43
C LEU A 192 -1.18 15.52 4.75
N VAL A 193 -0.67 16.74 4.63
CA VAL A 193 -0.51 17.72 5.71
C VAL A 193 -1.34 18.96 5.36
N PRO A 194 -1.51 19.94 6.27
CA PRO A 194 -2.35 21.10 5.98
C PRO A 194 -1.96 21.76 4.66
N ARG A 195 -2.93 21.79 3.73
CA ARG A 195 -2.87 22.40 2.40
C ARG A 195 -1.88 21.80 1.41
N ARG A 196 -1.33 20.60 1.62
CA ARG A 196 -0.46 19.98 0.61
C ARG A 196 -0.29 18.48 0.83
N VAL A 197 0.04 17.79 -0.23
CA VAL A 197 0.52 16.40 -0.19
C VAL A 197 2.03 16.42 -0.39
N GLU A 198 2.71 15.72 0.50
CA GLU A 198 4.15 15.50 0.45
C GLU A 198 4.44 14.06 0.07
N GLN A 199 5.56 13.84 -0.61
CA GLN A 199 6.05 12.50 -0.95
C GLN A 199 7.44 12.26 -0.36
N SER A 200 7.71 10.99 -0.03
CA SER A 200 9.00 10.55 0.47
C SER A 200 9.30 9.12 0.01
N PRO A 201 10.44 8.89 -0.67
CA PRO A 201 10.87 7.54 -1.04
C PRO A 201 11.52 6.79 0.14
N ASP A 202 11.98 7.50 1.17
CA ASP A 202 12.74 6.96 2.30
C ASP A 202 12.02 7.09 3.66
N ASN A 203 10.79 7.62 3.65
CA ASN A 203 9.98 7.94 4.83
C ASN A 203 10.66 8.86 5.86
N ASN A 204 11.72 9.58 5.46
CA ASN A 204 12.47 10.49 6.32
C ASN A 204 12.48 11.91 5.77
N ARG A 205 12.64 12.06 4.45
CA ARG A 205 12.65 13.36 3.77
C ARG A 205 11.40 13.51 2.94
N PHE A 206 10.53 14.42 3.37
CA PHE A 206 9.28 14.75 2.68
C PHE A 206 9.47 15.98 1.82
N ARG A 207 9.04 15.90 0.55
CA ARG A 207 9.01 17.02 -0.40
C ARG A 207 7.58 17.25 -0.83
N THR A 208 7.18 18.51 -0.99
CA THR A 208 5.86 18.86 -1.53
C THR A 208 5.72 18.28 -2.94
N LEU A 209 4.72 17.44 -3.13
CA LEU A 209 4.31 16.93 -4.43
C LEU A 209 3.31 17.90 -5.07
N VAL A 210 2.31 18.34 -4.30
CA VAL A 210 1.22 19.18 -4.79
C VAL A 210 0.57 19.95 -3.65
N GLU A 211 0.16 21.19 -3.92
CA GLU A 211 -0.68 21.97 -3.01
C GLU A 211 -2.16 21.60 -3.11
N GLN A 212 -2.83 21.69 -1.97
CA GLN A 212 -4.27 21.53 -1.82
C GLN A 212 -4.91 22.90 -1.64
N ASP A 213 -5.97 23.18 -2.39
CA ASP A 213 -6.71 24.43 -2.29
C ASP A 213 -7.58 24.50 -1.01
N ARG A 214 -8.34 25.58 -0.87
CA ARG A 214 -9.24 25.78 0.28
C ARG A 214 -10.46 24.84 0.26
N GLY A 215 -10.78 24.23 -0.88
CA GLY A 215 -11.85 23.25 -1.04
C GLY A 215 -11.39 21.80 -0.82
N CYS A 216 -10.18 21.61 -0.30
CA CYS A 216 -9.55 20.30 -0.13
C CYS A 216 -9.36 19.54 -1.46
N GLN A 217 -9.20 20.27 -2.57
CA GLN A 217 -8.99 19.73 -3.90
C GLN A 217 -7.56 19.97 -4.38
N PHE A 218 -7.19 19.27 -5.46
CA PHE A 218 -5.88 19.36 -6.09
C PHE A 218 -6.00 19.82 -7.55
N PRO A 219 -6.30 21.11 -7.79
CA PRO A 219 -6.52 21.63 -9.14
C PRO A 219 -5.30 21.49 -10.06
N GLY A 220 -4.09 21.36 -9.49
CA GLY A 220 -2.84 21.14 -10.24
C GLY A 220 -2.55 19.68 -10.63
N LEU A 221 -3.42 18.71 -10.32
CA LEU A 221 -3.23 17.28 -10.66
C LEU A 221 -4.07 16.78 -11.85
N ARG A 222 -4.55 17.68 -12.71
CA ARG A 222 -5.32 17.30 -13.90
C ARG A 222 -4.43 16.84 -15.03
#